data_AF-A0A926KTU7-F1
#
_entry.id   AF-A0A926KTU7-F1
#
_cell.length_a   1.000
_cell.length_b   1.000
_cell.length_c   1.000
_cell.angle_alpha   90.00
_cell.angle_beta   90.00
_cell.angle_gamma   90.00
#
_symmetry.space_group_name_H-M   'P 1'
#
loop_
_entity.id
_entity.type
_entity.pdbx_description
1 polymer ?
#
loop_
_entity_poly.entity_id
_entity_poly.type
_entity_poly.pdbx_seq_one_letter_code
_entity_poly.pdbx_strand_id
1 'polypeptide(L)'
;MNTSHNFRFIERDYWYHKALCNTDSLLPDQIEELLNETNSHYCDYTFKFYDDGSVKIIDNDTNNLVKPRELTGAVYDFYIRKRIHLIKTSLQEKQLQYA
;
A
#
# COMPACT_ATOMS: atom_id res chain seq x y z
N MET A 1 11.73 -22.13 1.20
CA MET A 1 11.42 -20.93 0.40
C MET A 1 10.99 -19.85 1.37
N ASN A 2 11.55 -18.64 1.31
CA ASN A 2 11.03 -17.55 2.14
C ASN A 2 9.59 -17.26 1.74
N THR A 3 8.67 -17.44 2.67
CA THR A 3 7.29 -16.99 2.58
C THR A 3 7.25 -15.48 2.37
N SER A 4 6.27 -15.04 1.58
CA SER A 4 6.16 -13.64 1.21
C SER A 4 4.72 -13.18 1.11
N HIS A 5 4.46 -11.96 1.58
CA HIS A 5 3.17 -11.30 1.52
C HIS A 5 3.19 -10.26 0.40
N ASN A 6 2.37 -10.50 -0.63
CA ASN A 6 2.25 -9.62 -1.79
C ASN A 6 1.09 -8.64 -1.60
N PHE A 7 1.31 -7.37 -1.90
CA PHE A 7 0.27 -6.35 -1.93
C PHE A 7 0.46 -5.46 -3.15
N ARG A 8 -0.61 -5.23 -3.90
CA ARG A 8 -0.65 -4.19 -4.92
C ARG A 8 -1.17 -2.91 -4.30
N PHE A 9 -0.55 -1.79 -4.65
CA PHE A 9 -0.96 -0.45 -4.30
C PHE A 9 -1.27 0.30 -5.58
N ILE A 10 -2.51 0.74 -5.72
CA ILE A 10 -2.95 1.63 -6.78
C ILE A 10 -3.31 2.95 -6.09
N GLU A 11 -2.62 4.03 -6.45
CA GLU A 11 -2.77 5.32 -5.77
C GLU A 11 -4.19 5.89 -5.91
N ARG A 12 -4.83 5.66 -7.06
CA ARG A 12 -6.23 6.01 -7.29
C ARG A 12 -7.16 5.38 -6.25
N ASP A 13 -7.02 4.07 -6.03
CA ASP A 13 -7.83 3.31 -5.06
C ASP A 13 -7.59 3.81 -3.63
N TYR A 14 -6.33 4.15 -3.31
CA TYR A 14 -5.99 4.75 -2.01
C TYR A 14 -6.75 6.07 -1.79
N TRP A 15 -6.75 6.97 -2.78
CA TRP A 15 -7.45 8.24 -2.66
C TRP A 15 -8.97 8.08 -2.66
N TYR A 16 -9.50 7.15 -3.46
CA TYR A 16 -10.91 6.81 -3.46
C TYR A 16 -11.40 6.35 -2.08
N HIS A 17 -10.72 5.36 -1.49
CA HIS A 17 -11.06 4.89 -0.15
C HIS A 17 -10.87 5.95 0.92
N LYS A 18 -9.84 6.79 0.79
CA LYS A 18 -9.59 7.87 1.74
C LYS A 18 -10.66 8.96 1.66
N ALA A 19 -11.19 9.26 0.47
CA ALA A 19 -12.31 10.19 0.31
C ALA A 19 -13.59 9.61 0.91
N LEU A 20 -13.89 8.33 0.63
CA LEU A 20 -15.03 7.63 1.21
C LEU A 20 -15.02 7.62 2.74
N CYS A 21 -13.85 7.47 3.37
CA CYS A 21 -13.75 7.45 4.83
C CYS A 21 -13.77 8.84 5.49
N ASN A 22 -13.45 9.91 4.76
CA ASN A 22 -13.28 11.25 5.33
C ASN A 22 -14.40 12.23 4.98
N THR A 23 -15.35 11.85 4.14
CA THR A 23 -16.36 12.78 3.63
C THR A 23 -17.75 12.16 3.67
N ASP A 24 -18.60 12.67 4.56
CA ASP A 24 -20.03 12.30 4.61
C ASP A 24 -20.85 12.99 3.51
N SER A 25 -20.24 13.90 2.75
CA SER A 25 -20.92 14.83 1.84
C SER A 25 -20.80 14.48 0.36
N LEU A 26 -19.88 13.59 -0.03
CA LEU A 26 -19.66 13.21 -1.42
C LEU A 26 -20.16 11.79 -1.66
N LEU A 27 -20.96 11.62 -2.71
CA LEU A 27 -21.38 10.30 -3.17
C LEU A 27 -20.22 9.60 -3.90
N PRO A 28 -20.17 8.27 -3.92
CA PRO A 28 -19.14 7.50 -4.62
C PRO A 28 -18.88 7.96 -6.06
N ASP A 29 -19.93 8.21 -6.84
CA ASP A 29 -19.81 8.62 -8.25
C ASP A 29 -19.14 10.01 -8.39
N GLN A 30 -19.39 10.92 -7.44
CA GLN A 30 -18.75 12.25 -7.45
C GLN A 30 -17.26 12.15 -7.12
N ILE A 31 -16.85 11.18 -6.30
CA ILE A 31 -15.45 10.91 -6.01
C ILE A 31 -14.77 10.33 -7.25
N GLU A 32 -15.43 9.41 -7.97
CA GLU A 32 -14.94 8.86 -9.23
C GLU A 32 -14.72 9.96 -10.28
N GLU A 33 -15.70 10.84 -10.48
CA GLU A 33 -15.59 11.99 -11.40
C GLU A 33 -14.41 12.89 -11.02
N LEU A 34 -14.30 13.28 -9.75
CA LEU A 34 -13.21 14.11 -9.25
C LEU A 34 -11.83 13.51 -9.53
N LEU A 35 -11.67 12.20 -9.27
CA LEU A 35 -10.41 11.49 -9.48
C LEU A 35 -10.08 11.31 -10.97
N ASN A 36 -11.09 11.24 -11.84
CA ASN A 36 -10.91 11.15 -13.29
C ASN A 36 -10.52 12.50 -13.90
N GLU A 37 -11.10 13.60 -13.41
CA GLU A 37 -10.83 14.95 -13.91
C GLU A 37 -9.40 15.43 -13.64
N THR A 38 -8.76 14.89 -12.60
CA THR A 38 -7.44 15.36 -12.16
C THR A 38 -6.31 15.10 -13.19
N ASN A 39 -6.56 14.30 -14.25
CA ASN A 39 -5.60 13.91 -15.30
C ASN A 39 -4.20 13.54 -14.77
N SER A 40 -4.16 13.05 -13.53
CA SER A 40 -2.92 12.76 -12.84
C SER A 40 -2.53 11.31 -13.10
N HIS A 41 -1.24 11.11 -13.35
CA HIS A 41 -0.67 9.79 -13.39
C HIS A 41 -0.70 9.21 -11.97
N TYR A 42 -1.58 8.24 -11.72
CA TYR A 42 -1.66 7.53 -10.45
C TYR A 42 -0.60 6.44 -10.41
N CYS A 43 0.17 6.37 -9.33
CA CYS A 43 1.18 5.33 -9.22
C CYS A 43 0.58 3.93 -8.99
N ASP A 44 1.18 2.91 -9.60
CA ASP A 44 0.86 1.50 -9.36
C ASP A 44 2.12 0.71 -8.96
N TYR A 45 2.12 0.16 -7.75
CA TYR A 45 3.26 -0.57 -7.20
C TYR A 45 2.89 -1.95 -6.68
N THR A 46 3.77 -2.92 -6.89
CA THR A 46 3.71 -4.23 -6.24
C THR A 46 4.75 -4.32 -5.11
N PHE A 47 4.27 -4.55 -3.90
CA PHE A 47 5.08 -4.82 -2.72
C PHE A 47 5.12 -6.31 -2.44
N LYS A 48 6.32 -6.84 -2.21
CA LYS A 48 6.54 -8.20 -1.73
C LYS A 48 7.36 -8.14 -0.46
N PHE A 49 6.69 -8.31 0.68
CA PHE A 49 7.32 -8.37 1.99
C PHE A 49 7.72 -9.81 2.31
N TYR A 50 8.88 -10.00 2.89
CA TYR A 50 9.39 -11.30 3.30
C TYR A 50 9.48 -11.39 4.82
N ASP A 51 9.44 -12.60 5.35
CA ASP A 51 9.44 -12.86 6.80
C ASP A 51 10.76 -12.49 7.48
N ASP A 52 11.85 -12.38 6.71
CA ASP A 52 13.14 -11.85 7.16
C ASP A 52 13.14 -10.31 7.32
N GLY A 53 12.02 -9.66 7.03
CA GLY A 53 11.83 -8.21 7.10
C GLY A 53 12.29 -7.46 5.86
N SER A 54 12.86 -8.13 4.86
CA SER A 54 13.18 -7.52 3.57
C SER A 54 11.91 -7.24 2.75
N VAL A 55 12.03 -6.33 1.77
CA VAL A 55 10.94 -5.96 0.87
C VAL A 55 11.46 -5.78 -0.55
N LYS A 56 10.72 -6.30 -1.52
CA LYS A 56 10.90 -5.98 -2.94
C LYS A 56 9.73 -5.12 -3.38
N ILE A 57 10.02 -3.99 -4.01
CA ILE A 57 9.01 -3.04 -4.51
C ILE A 57 9.23 -2.92 -6.01
N ILE A 58 8.17 -3.10 -6.78
CA ILE A 58 8.18 -3.03 -8.23
C ILE A 58 7.22 -1.92 -8.64
N ASP A 59 7.70 -0.96 -9.40
CA ASP A 59 6.87 -0.02 -10.16
C ASP A 59 6.23 -0.80 -11.31
N ASN A 60 4.89 -0.91 -11.34
CA ASN A 60 4.20 -1.70 -12.35
C ASN A 60 4.12 -0.98 -13.71
N ASP A 61 4.35 0.33 -13.77
CA ASP A 61 4.35 1.11 -15.00
C ASP A 61 5.69 0.98 -15.73
N THR A 62 6.80 1.07 -14.98
CA THR A 62 8.15 1.00 -15.55
C THR A 62 8.83 -0.35 -15.39
N ASN A 63 8.23 -1.27 -14.62
CA ASN A 63 8.78 -2.56 -14.21
C ASN A 63 10.13 -2.47 -13.47
N ASN A 64 10.47 -1.30 -12.93
CA ASN A 64 11.70 -1.06 -12.21
C ASN A 64 11.60 -1.45 -10.73
N LEU A 65 12.75 -1.82 -10.14
CA LEU A 65 12.85 -2.01 -8.70
C LEU A 65 13.03 -0.67 -8.00
N VAL A 66 12.22 -0.43 -6.98
CA VAL A 66 12.23 0.82 -6.20
C VAL A 66 12.67 0.52 -4.77
N LYS A 67 13.51 1.38 -4.19
CA LYS A 67 13.89 1.27 -2.78
C LYS A 67 12.90 2.01 -1.90
N PRO A 68 12.67 1.57 -0.66
CA PRO A 68 11.76 2.25 0.27
C PRO A 68 12.01 3.75 0.44
N ARG A 69 13.28 4.18 0.38
CA ARG A 69 13.69 5.59 0.51
C ARG A 69 13.32 6.48 -0.68
N GLU A 70 12.95 5.88 -1.81
CA GLU A 70 12.53 6.57 -3.03
C GLU A 70 11.02 6.77 -3.07
N LEU A 71 10.28 6.11 -2.19
CA LEU A 71 8.83 6.29 -2.05
C LEU A 71 8.52 7.65 -1.42
N THR A 72 7.44 8.28 -1.89
CA THR A 72 6.91 9.53 -1.34
C THR A 72 5.38 9.47 -1.26
N GLY A 73 4.74 10.43 -0.59
CA GLY A 73 3.28 10.57 -0.60
C GLY A 73 2.50 9.32 -0.14
N ALA A 74 1.43 9.00 -0.87
CA ALA A 74 0.50 7.92 -0.52
C ALA A 74 1.16 6.54 -0.54
N VAL A 75 2.04 6.27 -1.49
CA VAL A 75 2.75 4.98 -1.57
C VAL A 75 3.69 4.77 -0.37
N TYR A 76 4.32 5.84 0.12
CA TYR A 76 5.15 5.76 1.33
C TYR A 76 4.31 5.51 2.59
N ASP A 77 3.18 6.21 2.75
CA ASP A 77 2.23 5.96 3.85
C ASP A 77 1.74 4.50 3.85
N PHE A 78 1.37 3.99 2.68
CA PHE A 78 0.98 2.59 2.51
C PHE A 78 2.08 1.62 2.96
N TYR A 79 3.31 1.83 2.48
CA TYR A 79 4.46 1.00 2.83
C TYR A 79 4.67 0.92 4.34
N ILE A 80 4.68 2.07 5.02
CA ILE A 80 4.90 2.14 6.48
C ILE A 80 3.79 1.41 7.23
N ARG A 81 2.52 1.65 6.89
CA ARG A 81 1.37 1.00 7.55
C ARG A 81 1.39 -0.51 7.38
N LYS A 82 1.65 -1.00 6.17
CA LYS A 82 1.73 -2.45 5.90
C LYS A 82 2.91 -3.09 6.62
N ARG A 83 4.06 -2.41 6.65
CA ARG A 83 5.23 -2.93 7.38
C ARG A 83 4.96 -3.05 8.88
N ILE A 84 4.36 -2.04 9.49
CA ILE A 84 3.97 -2.08 10.91
C ILE A 84 2.96 -3.20 11.17
N HIS A 85 1.96 -3.36 10.31
CA HIS A 85 0.96 -4.41 10.44
C HIS A 85 1.59 -5.80 10.45
N LEU A 86 2.44 -6.11 9.47
CA LEU A 86 3.11 -7.43 9.39
C LEU A 86 4.01 -7.70 10.59
N ILE A 87 4.75 -6.69 11.07
CA ILE A 87 5.58 -6.81 12.29
C ILE A 87 4.70 -7.17 13.49
N LYS A 88 3.57 -6.46 13.67
CA LYS A 88 2.64 -6.71 14.78
C LYS A 88 2.06 -8.13 14.71
N THR A 89 1.60 -8.56 13.54
CA THR A 89 1.07 -9.90 13.33
C THR A 89 2.10 -10.98 13.66
N SER A 90 3.33 -10.85 13.14
CA SER A 90 4.40 -11.80 13.42
C SER A 90 4.77 -11.86 14.92
N LEU A 91 4.77 -10.71 15.61
CA LEU A 91 5.00 -10.68 17.05
C LEU A 91 3.88 -11.39 17.84
N GLN A 92 2.61 -11.18 17.46
CA GLN A 92 1.47 -11.85 18.08
C GLN A 92 1.49 -13.36 17.87
N GLU A 93 1.81 -13.81 16.66
CA GLU A 93 1.95 -15.24 16.34
C GLU A 93 3.05 -15.90 17.18
N LYS A 94 4.21 -15.24 17.31
CA LYS A 94 5.28 -15.74 18.18
C LYS A 94 4.86 -15.78 19.65
N GLN A 95 4.17 -14.75 20.15
CA GLN A 95 3.66 -14.76 21.51
C GLN A 95 2.71 -15.93 21.77
N LEU A 96 1.83 -16.24 20.83
CA LEU A 96 0.91 -17.39 20.92
C LEU A 96 1.64 -18.74 20.86
N GLN A 97 2.72 -18.84 20.10
CA GLN A 97 3.50 -20.09 19.97
C GLN A 97 4.31 -20.43 21.24
N TYR A 98 4.72 -19.41 22.00
CA TYR A 98 5.54 -19.56 23.21
C TYR A 98 4.76 -19.29 24.52
N ALA A 99 3.44 -19.10 24.44
CA ALA A 99 2.53 -19.01 25.59
C ALA A 99 2.03 -20.40 26.00
#